data_AF-A0A1I5WJ03-F1
#
_entry.id   AF-A0A1I5WJ03-F1
#
_cell.length_a   1.000
_cell.length_b   1.000
_cell.length_c   1.000
_cell.angle_alpha   90.00
_cell.angle_beta   90.00
_cell.angle_gamma   90.00
#
_symmetry.space_group_name_H-M   'P 1'
#
loop_
_entity.id
_entity.type
_entity.pdbx_description
1 polymer ?
#
loop_
_entity_poly.entity_id
_entity_poly.type
_entity_poly.pdbx_seq_one_letter_code
_entity_poly.pdbx_strand_id
1 'polypeptide(L)'
;MYNVKLKCEVITPLFMSGVDGNALEIRPSEFKGMMRFWWRAARALDDIDKLKDKESEIFGGVGKREGRSKVWIRVLQGNISTQEELRLGNLELGIKYLLYSTILPNKKKKYIKEGSTFYIELGAFEEKYLNHALASLWLAIYLGGFGTRSRRGGGNIVVTEVDKPVFIDFIPKGKNFQEVAEWLTTNFQIAKEIINGSDKTNFASGYSNLSISRFIISRNGHPSWKEALNDIGVIFEGFRVNARRQVFKSAIFGLPVKHRSGGTVIGVKKADQKVLEKFQRRASPVIIKLIRANGVYYWLVIRLAGQFLPERVVLGFKGKTQKPDYGLIEEFWLQLRGNGEERLLSVPDYLNEIVDKIKQSLEPERIYLYGSRARGDFKKKSDVDIAVDSDKSVEAMDIIGPFDIVNLKKVNKEFKDKICREGVLLYERKD
;
A
#
# COMPACT_ATOMS: atom_id res chain seq x y z
N MET A 1 15.89 10.09 -27.63
CA MET A 1 15.99 10.08 -26.15
C MET A 1 14.68 10.62 -25.61
N TYR A 2 13.94 9.80 -24.86
CA TYR A 2 12.61 10.14 -24.36
C TYR A 2 12.72 10.74 -22.96
N ASN A 3 11.95 11.79 -22.67
CA ASN A 3 11.87 12.37 -21.33
C ASN A 3 10.52 13.05 -21.10
N VAL A 4 10.12 13.12 -19.83
CA VAL A 4 8.92 13.79 -19.33
C VAL A 4 9.29 14.54 -18.04
N LYS A 5 8.80 15.77 -17.91
CA LYS A 5 8.95 16.62 -16.74
C LYS A 5 7.60 16.84 -16.08
N LEU A 6 7.53 16.53 -14.79
CA LEU A 6 6.34 16.69 -13.97
C LEU A 6 6.57 17.80 -12.95
N LYS A 7 5.63 18.75 -12.85
CA LYS A 7 5.60 19.72 -11.77
C LYS A 7 4.86 19.11 -10.58
N CYS A 8 5.55 19.02 -9.46
CA CYS A 8 5.03 18.44 -8.22
C CYS A 8 4.82 19.53 -7.16
N GLU A 9 3.79 19.34 -6.35
CA GLU A 9 3.50 20.15 -5.17
C GLU A 9 3.43 19.25 -3.93
N VAL A 10 4.06 19.69 -2.83
CA VAL A 10 3.96 19.04 -1.53
C VAL A 10 2.57 19.31 -0.94
N ILE A 11 1.83 18.26 -0.53
CA ILE A 11 0.47 18.42 0.03
C ILE A 11 0.38 18.09 1.52
N THR A 12 1.42 17.48 2.09
CA THR A 12 1.56 17.20 3.53
C THR A 12 3.03 17.40 3.94
N PRO A 13 3.34 17.67 5.22
CA PRO A 13 4.71 17.90 5.67
C PRO A 13 5.71 16.85 5.16
N LEU A 14 6.69 17.28 4.38
CA LEU A 14 7.71 16.41 3.80
C LEU A 14 9.00 16.47 4.64
N PHE A 15 9.21 15.44 5.44
CA PHE A 15 10.37 15.27 6.32
C PHE A 15 11.49 14.49 5.61
N MET A 16 12.23 15.18 4.75
CA MET A 16 13.35 14.63 3.98
C MET A 16 14.64 15.37 4.33
N SER A 17 15.70 14.65 4.68
CA SER A 17 16.96 15.22 5.13
C SER A 17 18.14 14.65 4.36
N GLY A 18 19.16 15.48 4.13
CA GLY A 18 20.39 15.11 3.47
C GLY A 18 21.27 14.10 4.24
N VAL A 19 22.46 13.80 3.71
CA VAL A 19 23.45 12.89 4.32
C VAL A 19 23.82 13.38 5.71
N ASP A 20 23.92 14.70 5.87
CA ASP A 20 24.29 15.36 7.12
C ASP A 20 23.11 15.42 8.12
N GLY A 21 21.94 14.88 7.77
CA GLY A 21 20.74 14.80 8.61
C GLY A 21 20.04 16.14 8.89
N ASN A 22 20.68 17.27 8.58
CA ASN A 22 20.23 18.62 8.95
C ASN A 22 19.74 19.45 7.76
N ALA A 23 20.36 19.34 6.57
CA ALA A 23 19.92 20.07 5.39
C ALA A 23 18.67 19.41 4.78
N LEU A 24 17.60 20.18 4.59
CA LEU A 24 16.45 19.70 3.83
C LEU A 24 16.83 19.61 2.36
N GLU A 25 16.69 18.43 1.77
CA GLU A 25 17.03 18.19 0.37
C GLU A 25 16.05 17.20 -0.24
N ILE A 26 15.47 17.54 -1.39
CA ILE A 26 14.65 16.63 -2.18
C ILE A 26 15.57 15.81 -3.08
N ARG A 27 15.90 14.59 -2.65
CA ARG A 27 16.93 13.77 -3.31
C ARG A 27 16.37 12.86 -4.40
N PRO A 28 16.94 12.87 -5.62
CA PRO A 28 16.53 11.94 -6.67
C PRO A 28 16.62 10.46 -6.27
N SER A 29 17.57 10.11 -5.39
CA SER A 29 17.76 8.73 -4.89
C SER A 29 16.58 8.23 -4.06
N GLU A 30 15.89 9.09 -3.32
CA GLU A 30 14.71 8.70 -2.57
C GLU A 30 13.55 8.35 -3.50
N PHE A 31 13.31 9.17 -4.52
CA PHE A 31 12.30 8.87 -5.55
C PHE A 31 12.64 7.58 -6.27
N LYS A 32 13.89 7.39 -6.71
CA LYS A 32 14.32 6.16 -7.37
C LYS A 32 14.12 4.93 -6.49
N GLY A 33 14.42 5.04 -5.19
CA GLY A 33 14.18 3.96 -4.22
C GLY A 33 12.70 3.60 -4.08
N MET A 34 11.81 4.61 -4.02
CA MET A 34 10.37 4.39 -3.97
C MET A 34 9.80 3.85 -5.28
N MET A 35 10.27 4.33 -6.43
CA MET A 35 9.92 3.78 -7.73
C MET A 35 10.27 2.29 -7.80
N ARG A 36 11.49 1.90 -7.40
CA ARG A 36 11.90 0.48 -7.35
C ARG A 36 11.01 -0.35 -6.42
N PHE A 37 10.66 0.17 -5.25
CA PHE A 37 9.74 -0.50 -4.32
C PHE A 37 8.36 -0.74 -4.95
N TRP A 38 7.77 0.30 -5.53
CA TRP A 38 6.43 0.22 -6.10
C TRP A 38 6.38 -0.57 -7.41
N TRP A 39 7.44 -0.53 -8.21
CA TRP A 39 7.59 -1.40 -9.37
C TRP A 39 7.54 -2.88 -8.95
N ARG A 40 8.35 -3.28 -7.94
CA ARG A 40 8.30 -4.64 -7.40
C ARG A 40 6.92 -4.99 -6.85
N ALA A 41 6.30 -4.06 -6.13
CA ALA A 41 4.99 -4.28 -5.52
C ALA A 41 3.90 -4.53 -6.58
N ALA A 42 3.89 -3.77 -7.68
CA ALA A 42 2.94 -3.94 -8.79
C ALA A 42 3.26 -5.14 -9.69
N ARG A 43 4.56 -5.44 -9.88
CA ARG A 43 5.00 -6.62 -10.61
C ARG A 43 4.63 -7.92 -9.91
N ALA A 44 4.66 -7.91 -8.58
CA ALA A 44 4.16 -8.96 -7.69
C ALA A 44 4.53 -10.40 -8.11
N LEU A 45 5.77 -10.60 -8.57
CA LEU A 45 6.28 -11.92 -8.92
C LEU A 45 6.79 -12.64 -7.66
N ASP A 46 6.29 -13.84 -7.37
CA ASP A 46 6.69 -14.61 -6.17
C ASP A 46 8.10 -15.22 -6.30
N ASP A 47 8.60 -15.38 -7.53
CA ASP A 47 9.98 -15.75 -7.85
C ASP A 47 10.90 -14.52 -7.69
N ILE A 48 11.60 -14.45 -6.55
CA ILE A 48 12.41 -13.30 -6.14
C ILE A 48 13.62 -13.08 -7.04
N ASP A 49 14.24 -14.15 -7.54
CA ASP A 49 15.41 -14.04 -8.41
C ASP A 49 15.00 -13.45 -9.76
N LYS A 50 13.92 -13.97 -10.36
CA LYS A 50 13.36 -13.39 -11.59
C LYS A 50 12.87 -11.95 -11.39
N LEU A 51 12.29 -11.64 -10.22
CA LEU A 51 11.85 -10.28 -9.91
C LEU A 51 13.03 -9.32 -9.89
N LYS A 52 14.13 -9.73 -9.25
CA LYS A 52 15.38 -8.97 -9.18
C LYS A 52 15.97 -8.76 -10.56
N ASP A 53 16.06 -9.81 -11.39
CA ASP A 53 16.59 -9.73 -12.75
C ASP A 53 15.80 -8.72 -13.60
N LYS A 54 14.46 -8.80 -13.58
CA LYS A 54 13.58 -7.86 -14.29
C LYS A 54 13.68 -6.43 -13.74
N GLU A 55 13.80 -6.25 -12.43
CA GLU A 55 14.01 -4.91 -11.84
C GLU A 55 15.35 -4.31 -12.29
N SER A 56 16.42 -5.11 -12.26
CA SER A 56 17.78 -4.71 -12.62
C SER A 56 17.91 -4.36 -14.10
N GLU A 57 17.10 -4.96 -14.98
CA GLU A 57 17.02 -4.57 -16.40
C GLU A 57 16.63 -3.10 -16.59
N ILE A 58 15.75 -2.57 -15.74
CA ILE A 58 15.21 -1.20 -15.83
C ILE A 58 16.06 -0.23 -15.00
N PHE A 59 16.20 -0.53 -13.72
CA PHE A 59 16.78 0.39 -12.72
C PHE A 59 18.29 0.21 -12.53
N GLY A 60 18.88 -0.80 -13.17
CA GLY A 60 20.27 -1.16 -13.00
C GLY A 60 20.55 -1.86 -11.66
N GLY A 61 21.74 -2.43 -11.57
CA GLY A 61 22.20 -3.16 -10.40
C GLY A 61 23.73 -3.20 -10.29
N VAL A 62 24.22 -3.97 -9.32
CA VAL A 62 25.65 -4.08 -8.96
C VAL A 62 26.22 -5.49 -9.14
N GLY A 63 25.40 -6.45 -9.57
CA GLY A 63 25.78 -7.83 -9.83
C GLY A 63 26.57 -8.02 -11.13
N LYS A 64 27.27 -9.15 -11.25
CA LYS A 64 28.12 -9.48 -12.43
C LYS A 64 27.37 -9.46 -13.78
N ARG A 65 26.05 -9.65 -13.77
CA ARG A 65 25.18 -9.62 -14.97
C ARG A 65 24.30 -8.36 -15.04
N GLU A 66 24.44 -7.43 -14.10
CA GLU A 66 23.61 -6.24 -13.99
C GLU A 66 24.34 -5.04 -14.63
N GLY A 67 23.62 -4.27 -15.45
CA GLY A 67 24.16 -3.10 -16.15
C GLY A 67 23.77 -1.76 -15.51
N ARG A 68 24.20 -0.65 -16.14
CA ARG A 68 23.74 0.69 -15.77
C ARG A 68 22.21 0.79 -15.91
N SER A 69 21.59 1.62 -15.09
CA SER A 69 20.17 1.94 -15.20
C SER A 69 19.81 2.44 -16.61
N LYS A 70 18.72 1.92 -17.17
CA LYS A 70 18.18 2.38 -18.46
C LYS A 70 17.37 3.67 -18.34
N VAL A 71 17.10 4.09 -17.11
CA VAL A 71 16.34 5.28 -16.74
C VAL A 71 17.19 6.21 -15.88
N TRP A 72 17.04 7.50 -16.09
CA TRP A 72 17.60 8.53 -15.22
C TRP A 72 16.47 9.38 -14.63
N ILE A 73 16.76 9.97 -13.48
CA ILE A 73 15.87 10.86 -12.75
C ILE A 73 16.64 12.10 -12.35
N ARG A 74 16.04 13.27 -12.55
CA ARG A 74 16.51 14.54 -12.02
C ARG A 74 15.41 15.17 -11.20
N VAL A 75 15.81 15.84 -10.12
CA VAL A 75 14.91 16.68 -9.34
C VAL A 75 15.43 18.11 -9.46
N LEU A 76 14.58 19.00 -9.94
CA LEU A 76 14.88 20.42 -10.09
C LEU A 76 14.08 21.18 -9.03
N GLN A 77 14.75 22.06 -8.30
CA GLN A 77 14.09 22.88 -7.29
C GLN A 77 13.12 23.86 -7.96
N GLY A 78 11.95 24.03 -7.35
CA GLY A 78 11.00 25.10 -7.65
C GLY A 78 10.90 26.04 -6.45
N ASN A 79 9.68 26.45 -6.11
CA ASN A 79 9.45 27.30 -4.95
C ASN A 79 9.38 26.44 -3.68
N ILE A 80 10.50 26.30 -2.97
CA ILE A 80 10.58 25.51 -1.75
C ILE A 80 10.43 26.41 -0.52
N SER A 81 9.40 26.12 0.30
CA SER A 81 9.23 26.72 1.63
C SER A 81 9.52 25.69 2.71
N THR A 82 10.24 26.09 3.75
CA THR A 82 10.61 25.19 4.85
C THR A 82 10.13 25.74 6.20
N GLN A 83 9.94 24.84 7.16
CA GLN A 83 9.55 25.20 8.51
C GLN A 83 10.33 24.36 9.53
N GLU A 84 10.80 25.00 10.60
CA GLU A 84 11.67 24.38 11.62
C GLU A 84 11.00 23.28 12.43
N GLU A 85 9.70 23.43 12.68
CA GLU A 85 8.92 22.47 13.46
C GLU A 85 7.45 22.49 13.07
N LEU A 86 6.82 21.32 13.13
CA LEU A 86 5.39 21.19 12.91
C LEU A 86 4.64 21.60 14.19
N ARG A 87 3.97 22.76 14.16
CA ARG A 87 3.15 23.28 15.25
C ARG A 87 1.71 22.82 15.09
N LEU A 88 1.20 22.10 16.09
CA LEU A 88 -0.15 21.53 16.13
C LEU A 88 -0.86 21.99 17.39
N GLY A 89 -2.10 22.47 17.25
CA GLY A 89 -2.96 22.86 18.36
C GLY A 89 -3.53 21.66 19.11
N ASN A 90 -4.50 21.92 19.99
CA ASN A 90 -5.12 20.88 20.81
C ASN A 90 -6.12 20.00 20.04
N LEU A 91 -6.63 20.48 18.90
CA LEU A 91 -7.65 19.79 18.10
C LEU A 91 -7.04 18.75 17.14
N GLU A 92 -5.73 18.82 16.87
CA GLU A 92 -5.03 17.96 15.91
C GLU A 92 -4.42 16.69 16.53
N LEU A 93 -5.17 16.03 17.44
CA LEU A 93 -4.72 14.82 18.15
C LEU A 93 -4.35 13.68 17.20
N GLY A 94 -5.13 13.47 16.14
CA GLY A 94 -4.87 12.45 15.14
C GLY A 94 -3.54 12.66 14.41
N ILE A 95 -3.25 13.91 14.02
CA ILE A 95 -1.97 14.26 13.40
C ILE A 95 -0.82 14.03 14.38
N LYS A 96 -0.99 14.46 15.64
CA LYS A 96 0.02 14.25 16.69
C LYS A 96 0.34 12.77 16.86
N TYR A 97 -0.67 11.89 16.78
CA TYR A 97 -0.47 10.45 16.87
C TYR A 97 0.25 9.87 15.64
N LEU A 98 -0.19 10.22 14.42
CA LEU A 98 0.39 9.69 13.19
C LEU A 98 1.85 10.12 12.99
N LEU A 99 2.12 11.40 13.23
CA LEU A 99 3.41 12.03 12.99
C LEU A 99 4.28 12.13 14.25
N TYR A 100 3.94 11.41 15.33
CA TYR A 100 4.55 11.61 16.67
C TYR A 100 6.09 11.70 16.66
N SER A 101 6.80 10.90 15.84
CA SER A 101 8.27 10.90 15.85
C SER A 101 8.92 12.18 15.33
N THR A 102 8.16 13.03 14.64
CA THR A 102 8.66 14.29 14.07
C THR A 102 8.37 15.50 14.96
N ILE A 103 7.57 15.31 16.02
CA ILE A 103 7.12 16.38 16.92
C ILE A 103 7.51 16.14 18.40
N LEU A 104 8.15 15.02 18.72
CA LEU A 104 8.67 14.79 20.08
C LEU A 104 9.69 15.90 20.46
N PRO A 105 9.73 16.39 21.71
CA PRO A 105 10.55 17.53 22.11
C PRO A 105 12.02 17.48 21.65
N ASN A 106 12.66 16.31 21.76
CA ASN A 106 14.07 16.10 21.39
C ASN A 106 14.26 15.54 19.96
N LYS A 107 13.19 15.49 19.16
CA LYS A 107 13.17 14.95 17.79
C LYS A 107 12.34 15.79 16.84
N LYS A 108 12.13 17.07 17.16
CA LYS A 108 11.51 18.03 16.26
C LYS A 108 12.29 18.03 14.94
N LYS A 109 11.57 17.90 13.83
CA LYS A 109 12.18 17.87 12.50
C LYS A 109 11.75 19.09 11.70
N LYS A 110 12.74 19.77 11.12
CA LYS A 110 12.55 20.68 10.00
C LYS A 110 11.88 19.92 8.84
N TYR A 111 11.03 20.58 8.07
CA TYR A 111 10.32 19.96 6.95
C TYR A 111 10.03 20.94 5.82
N ILE A 112 9.77 20.39 4.63
CA ILE A 112 9.29 21.14 3.46
C ILE A 112 7.76 21.26 3.58
N LYS A 113 7.27 22.50 3.56
CA LYS A 113 5.87 22.84 3.82
C LYS A 113 4.97 22.49 2.64
N GLU A 114 3.70 22.21 2.92
CA GLU A 114 2.66 22.15 1.90
C GLU A 114 2.65 23.40 1.00
N GLY A 115 2.33 23.24 -0.28
CA GLY A 115 2.40 24.29 -1.29
C GLY A 115 3.79 24.48 -1.91
N SER A 116 4.84 23.86 -1.34
CA SER A 116 6.17 23.89 -1.96
C SER A 116 6.17 23.13 -3.29
N THR A 117 6.81 23.69 -4.32
CA THR A 117 6.85 23.11 -5.66
C THR A 117 8.26 22.73 -6.09
N PHE A 118 8.36 21.69 -6.91
CA PHE A 118 9.58 21.21 -7.53
C PHE A 118 9.25 20.43 -8.79
N TYR A 119 10.26 20.05 -9.57
CA TYR A 119 10.06 19.26 -10.78
C TYR A 119 10.77 17.92 -10.67
N ILE A 120 10.10 16.86 -11.12
CA ILE A 120 10.72 15.56 -11.36
C ILE A 120 10.82 15.38 -12.87
N GLU A 121 12.03 15.18 -13.38
CA GLU A 121 12.27 14.86 -14.77
C GLU A 121 12.74 13.40 -14.86
N LEU A 122 12.03 12.60 -15.65
CA LEU A 122 12.39 11.22 -15.95
C LEU A 122 12.76 11.10 -17.42
N GLY A 123 13.78 10.29 -17.71
CA GLY A 123 14.12 9.98 -19.09
C GLY A 123 14.77 8.63 -19.29
N ALA A 124 14.72 8.16 -20.54
CA ALA A 124 15.28 6.90 -20.98
C ALA A 124 15.69 6.97 -22.47
N PHE A 125 16.51 6.02 -22.92
CA PHE A 125 16.85 5.91 -24.34
C PHE A 125 15.73 5.25 -25.14
N GLU A 126 15.07 4.25 -24.57
CA GLU A 126 13.91 3.55 -25.16
C GLU A 126 12.64 3.90 -24.38
N GLU A 127 11.55 4.13 -25.11
CA GLU A 127 10.26 4.55 -24.56
C GLU A 127 9.70 3.56 -23.53
N LYS A 128 9.85 2.25 -23.77
CA LYS A 128 9.40 1.20 -22.84
C LYS A 128 9.92 1.41 -21.41
N TYR A 129 11.19 1.79 -21.25
CA TYR A 129 11.77 2.00 -19.93
C TYR A 129 11.30 3.31 -19.29
N LEU A 130 11.04 4.34 -20.10
CA LEU A 130 10.40 5.57 -19.61
C LEU A 130 9.00 5.26 -19.09
N ASN A 131 8.20 4.46 -19.81
CA ASN A 131 6.87 4.06 -19.38
C ASN A 131 6.90 3.27 -18.06
N HIS A 132 7.83 2.33 -17.91
CA HIS A 132 8.04 1.66 -16.61
C HIS A 132 8.42 2.65 -15.50
N ALA A 133 9.27 3.64 -15.77
CA ALA A 133 9.65 4.65 -14.80
C ALA A 133 8.45 5.53 -14.40
N LEU A 134 7.65 5.99 -15.38
CA LEU A 134 6.44 6.79 -15.15
C LEU A 134 5.40 5.99 -14.35
N ALA A 135 5.13 4.74 -14.71
CA ALA A 135 4.25 3.85 -13.93
C ALA A 135 4.74 3.71 -12.48
N SER A 136 6.04 3.48 -12.30
CA SER A 136 6.64 3.35 -10.97
C SER A 136 6.56 4.62 -10.14
N LEU A 137 6.75 5.79 -10.78
CA LEU A 137 6.64 7.09 -10.13
C LEU A 137 5.19 7.40 -9.76
N TRP A 138 4.24 7.13 -10.66
CA TRP A 138 2.81 7.30 -10.39
C TRP A 138 2.39 6.49 -9.16
N LEU A 139 2.77 5.20 -9.09
CA LEU A 139 2.50 4.35 -7.93
C LEU A 139 3.17 4.90 -6.65
N ALA A 140 4.40 5.41 -6.74
CA ALA A 140 5.09 6.01 -5.60
C ALA A 140 4.38 7.27 -5.07
N ILE A 141 3.85 8.09 -5.97
CA ILE A 141 3.11 9.32 -5.63
C ILE A 141 1.72 8.97 -5.08
N TYR A 142 0.97 8.08 -5.74
CA TYR A 142 -0.46 7.88 -5.51
C TYR A 142 -0.82 6.68 -4.62
N LEU A 143 0.10 5.74 -4.41
CA LEU A 143 -0.08 4.67 -3.42
C LEU A 143 0.89 4.79 -2.23
N GLY A 144 1.92 5.63 -2.36
CA GLY A 144 2.96 5.85 -1.35
C GLY A 144 3.08 7.27 -0.83
N GLY A 145 4.31 7.63 -0.48
CA GLY A 145 4.74 8.93 0.03
C GLY A 145 6.24 8.94 0.26
N PHE A 146 6.81 10.11 0.54
CA PHE A 146 8.25 10.31 0.61
C PHE A 146 8.71 10.76 2.00
N GLY A 147 9.96 10.50 2.35
CA GLY A 147 10.54 10.89 3.63
C GLY A 147 9.98 10.17 4.88
N THR A 148 10.20 10.78 6.04
CA THR A 148 9.82 10.21 7.34
C THR A 148 8.30 10.14 7.48
N ARG A 149 7.78 9.02 8.03
CA ARG A 149 6.35 8.79 8.27
C ARG A 149 5.49 8.75 6.99
N SER A 150 6.08 8.42 5.84
CA SER A 150 5.36 8.30 4.56
C SER A 150 4.21 7.29 4.54
N ARG A 151 4.24 6.24 5.38
CA ARG A 151 3.13 5.28 5.55
C ARG A 151 2.03 5.74 6.53
N ARG A 152 2.17 6.94 7.09
CA ARG A 152 1.28 7.55 8.09
C ARG A 152 0.83 8.95 7.65
N GLY A 153 0.72 9.17 6.33
CA GLY A 153 0.25 10.42 5.74
C GLY A 153 1.27 11.57 5.70
N GLY A 154 2.54 11.34 6.04
CA GLY A 154 3.60 12.33 5.81
C GLY A 154 4.10 12.31 4.36
N GLY A 155 4.61 13.44 3.86
CA GLY A 155 5.33 13.55 2.58
C GLY A 155 4.55 13.06 1.36
N ASN A 156 3.23 13.20 1.35
CA ASN A 156 2.42 13.10 0.15
C ASN A 156 2.62 14.35 -0.73
N ILE A 157 2.73 14.11 -2.03
CA ILE A 157 2.85 15.12 -3.08
C ILE A 157 1.75 14.88 -4.12
N VAL A 158 1.49 15.87 -4.96
CA VAL A 158 0.60 15.77 -6.11
C VAL A 158 1.30 16.34 -7.35
N VAL A 159 0.99 15.81 -8.53
CA VAL A 159 1.42 16.42 -9.79
C VAL A 159 0.37 17.44 -10.24
N THR A 160 0.82 18.64 -10.59
CA THR A 160 -0.05 19.73 -11.04
C THR A 160 0.06 19.98 -12.54
N GLU A 161 1.20 19.66 -13.15
CA GLU A 161 1.45 19.83 -14.59
C GLU A 161 2.34 18.70 -15.10
N VAL A 162 2.11 18.27 -16.35
CA VAL A 162 2.97 17.36 -17.10
C VAL A 162 3.32 18.05 -18.40
N ASP A 163 4.61 18.14 -18.73
CA ASP A 163 5.08 18.89 -19.90
C ASP A 163 4.71 18.25 -21.24
N LYS A 164 4.41 16.95 -21.26
CA LYS A 164 4.11 16.16 -22.44
C LYS A 164 3.01 15.14 -22.19
N PRO A 165 2.27 14.72 -23.23
CA PRO A 165 1.31 13.62 -23.12
C PRO A 165 1.98 12.33 -22.64
N VAL A 166 1.30 11.62 -21.75
CA VAL A 166 1.72 10.33 -21.20
C VAL A 166 0.51 9.41 -21.06
N PHE A 167 0.73 8.09 -21.09
CA PHE A 167 -0.35 7.11 -21.00
C PHE A 167 -1.08 7.11 -19.65
N ILE A 168 -0.37 7.42 -18.56
CA ILE A 168 -0.93 7.46 -17.21
C ILE A 168 -1.24 8.91 -16.87
N ASP A 169 -2.47 9.19 -16.47
CA ASP A 169 -2.85 10.51 -15.99
C ASP A 169 -2.26 10.75 -14.60
N PHE A 170 -1.39 11.75 -14.50
CA PHE A 170 -0.75 12.12 -13.24
C PHE A 170 -1.55 13.15 -12.45
N ILE A 171 -2.59 13.78 -12.99
CA ILE A 171 -3.29 14.87 -12.28
C ILE A 171 -4.60 14.33 -11.72
N PRO A 172 -4.78 14.25 -10.37
CA PRO A 172 -6.01 13.73 -9.78
C PRO A 172 -7.26 14.49 -10.22
N LYS A 173 -8.29 13.73 -10.64
CA LYS A 173 -9.60 14.24 -11.06
C LYS A 173 -10.70 13.71 -10.16
N GLY A 174 -11.84 14.39 -10.19
CA GLY A 174 -13.07 13.98 -9.51
C GLY A 174 -13.65 15.04 -8.58
N LYS A 175 -14.97 15.18 -8.58
CA LYS A 175 -15.72 16.12 -7.73
C LYS A 175 -16.12 15.53 -6.37
N ASN A 176 -16.14 14.20 -6.28
CA ASN A 176 -16.50 13.43 -5.09
C ASN A 176 -15.53 12.26 -4.92
N PHE A 177 -15.64 11.55 -3.80
CA PHE A 177 -14.74 10.43 -3.51
C PHE A 177 -14.88 9.27 -4.51
N GLN A 178 -16.06 9.04 -5.10
CA GLN A 178 -16.25 7.97 -6.08
C GLN A 178 -15.47 8.25 -7.36
N GLU A 179 -15.53 9.47 -7.89
CA GLU A 179 -14.78 9.87 -9.08
C GLU A 179 -13.26 9.87 -8.83
N VAL A 180 -12.82 10.26 -7.63
CA VAL A 180 -11.40 10.19 -7.24
C VAL A 180 -10.94 8.75 -7.13
N ALA A 181 -11.77 7.86 -6.57
CA ALA A 181 -11.50 6.44 -6.50
C ALA A 181 -11.41 5.82 -7.90
N GLU A 182 -12.33 6.18 -8.79
CA GLU A 182 -12.31 5.73 -10.19
C GLU A 182 -11.03 6.17 -10.89
N TRP A 183 -10.68 7.45 -10.80
CA TRP A 183 -9.42 7.96 -11.37
C TRP A 183 -8.19 7.20 -10.84
N LEU A 184 -8.16 6.89 -9.54
CA LEU A 184 -7.08 6.12 -8.93
C LEU A 184 -7.05 4.68 -9.47
N THR A 185 -8.20 4.01 -9.56
CA THR A 185 -8.27 2.62 -10.03
C THR A 185 -7.95 2.49 -11.52
N THR A 186 -8.47 3.39 -12.37
CA THR A 186 -8.19 3.39 -13.82
C THR A 186 -6.69 3.57 -14.08
N ASN A 187 -6.07 4.57 -13.46
CA ASN A 187 -4.65 4.84 -13.66
C ASN A 187 -3.75 3.76 -13.03
N PHE A 188 -4.21 3.12 -11.94
CA PHE A 188 -3.53 1.94 -11.42
C PHE A 188 -3.55 0.79 -12.42
N GLN A 189 -4.66 0.51 -13.12
CA GLN A 189 -4.71 -0.54 -14.13
C GLN A 189 -3.74 -0.26 -15.28
N ILE A 190 -3.70 0.98 -15.79
CA ILE A 190 -2.73 1.37 -16.83
C ILE A 190 -1.29 1.15 -16.34
N ALA A 191 -0.97 1.54 -15.10
CA ALA A 191 0.34 1.29 -14.52
C ALA A 191 0.65 -0.21 -14.37
N LYS A 192 -0.34 -1.02 -13.96
CA LYS A 192 -0.23 -2.48 -13.83
C LYS A 192 0.03 -3.13 -15.19
N GLU A 193 -0.68 -2.71 -16.24
CA GLU A 193 -0.53 -3.18 -17.62
C GLU A 193 0.85 -2.84 -18.17
N ILE A 194 1.32 -1.60 -17.99
CA ILE A 194 2.68 -1.21 -18.40
C ILE A 194 3.75 -2.06 -17.69
N ILE A 195 3.59 -2.29 -16.38
CA ILE A 195 4.58 -3.04 -15.60
C ILE A 195 4.57 -4.53 -15.93
N ASN A 196 3.40 -5.10 -16.22
CA ASN A 196 3.27 -6.54 -16.44
C ASN A 196 3.34 -6.94 -17.91
N GLY A 197 3.05 -6.05 -18.84
CA GLY A 197 2.96 -6.36 -20.26
C GLY A 197 1.96 -7.49 -20.49
N SER A 198 2.38 -8.51 -21.24
CA SER A 198 1.59 -9.71 -21.51
C SER A 198 1.70 -10.80 -20.43
N ASP A 199 2.51 -10.59 -19.38
CA ASP A 199 2.70 -11.60 -18.35
C ASP A 199 1.46 -11.70 -17.46
N LYS A 200 0.88 -12.91 -17.37
CA LYS A 200 -0.20 -13.20 -16.43
C LYS A 200 0.25 -13.02 -14.98
N THR A 201 -0.53 -12.26 -14.22
CA THR A 201 -0.28 -12.01 -12.80
C THR A 201 -0.87 -13.11 -11.92
N ASN A 202 -0.16 -13.42 -10.84
CA ASN A 202 -0.58 -14.40 -9.82
C ASN A 202 -0.36 -13.80 -8.43
N PHE A 203 -0.85 -14.48 -7.41
CA PHE A 203 -0.60 -14.15 -6.02
C PHE A 203 0.89 -14.25 -5.67
N ALA A 204 1.39 -13.26 -4.93
CA ALA A 204 2.72 -13.28 -4.33
C ALA A 204 2.61 -13.17 -2.81
N SER A 205 3.28 -14.09 -2.10
CA SER A 205 3.18 -14.20 -0.64
C SER A 205 4.46 -13.73 0.07
N GLY A 206 5.60 -13.71 -0.61
CA GLY A 206 6.92 -13.55 0.02
C GLY A 206 7.28 -12.15 0.53
N TYR A 207 6.57 -11.10 0.09
CA TYR A 207 6.91 -9.70 0.39
C TYR A 207 5.70 -8.78 0.24
N SER A 208 5.82 -7.50 0.64
CA SER A 208 4.72 -6.53 0.46
C SER A 208 4.49 -6.22 -1.01
N ASN A 209 3.30 -6.51 -1.50
CA ASN A 209 2.98 -6.37 -2.92
C ASN A 209 1.51 -6.01 -3.17
N LEU A 210 1.15 -5.90 -4.44
CA LEU A 210 -0.18 -5.56 -4.95
C LEU A 210 -0.80 -6.71 -5.78
N SER A 211 -0.33 -7.96 -5.63
CA SER A 211 -0.97 -9.11 -6.32
C SER A 211 -2.45 -9.22 -5.98
N ILE A 212 -2.81 -8.92 -4.73
CA ILE A 212 -4.15 -8.56 -4.32
C ILE A 212 -4.06 -7.34 -3.40
N SER A 213 -4.86 -6.31 -3.68
CA SER A 213 -4.82 -5.07 -2.90
C SER A 213 -6.17 -4.39 -2.92
N ARG A 214 -6.49 -3.73 -1.81
CA ARG A 214 -7.73 -2.98 -1.61
C ARG A 214 -7.43 -1.71 -0.83
N PHE A 215 -8.27 -0.72 -1.01
CA PHE A 215 -8.18 0.54 -0.29
C PHE A 215 -9.54 1.00 0.18
N ILE A 216 -9.55 1.82 1.23
CA ILE A 216 -10.72 2.58 1.65
C ILE A 216 -10.41 4.07 1.43
N ILE A 217 -11.33 4.77 0.77
CA ILE A 217 -11.31 6.23 0.63
C ILE A 217 -12.37 6.87 1.53
N SER A 218 -12.07 8.01 2.15
CA SER A 218 -13.03 8.76 2.96
C SER A 218 -14.25 9.17 2.12
N ARG A 219 -15.46 9.01 2.66
CA ARG A 219 -16.67 9.54 1.99
C ARG A 219 -16.70 11.06 2.01
N ASN A 220 -16.24 11.63 3.11
CA ASN A 220 -16.15 13.06 3.30
C ASN A 220 -14.84 13.57 2.68
N GLY A 221 -14.98 14.64 1.90
CA GLY A 221 -13.86 15.47 1.49
C GLY A 221 -13.54 16.49 2.58
N HIS A 222 -12.28 16.89 2.67
CA HIS A 222 -11.81 17.87 3.63
C HIS A 222 -11.16 19.07 2.92
N PRO A 223 -11.29 20.29 3.46
CA PRO A 223 -10.74 21.50 2.83
C PRO A 223 -9.23 21.63 3.01
N SER A 224 -8.64 20.89 3.95
CA SER A 224 -7.20 20.97 4.24
C SER A 224 -6.59 19.60 4.50
N TRP A 225 -5.29 19.47 4.25
CA TRP A 225 -4.53 18.27 4.60
C TRP A 225 -4.57 17.99 6.10
N LYS A 226 -4.63 19.03 6.94
CA LYS A 226 -4.69 18.90 8.40
C LYS A 226 -5.98 18.21 8.81
N GLU A 227 -7.12 18.66 8.32
CA GLU A 227 -8.41 18.06 8.64
C GLU A 227 -8.50 16.61 8.16
N ALA A 228 -8.12 16.34 6.91
CA ALA A 228 -8.11 14.98 6.38
C ALA A 228 -7.18 14.04 7.18
N LEU A 229 -5.96 14.49 7.50
CA LEU A 229 -5.01 13.68 8.26
C LEU A 229 -5.41 13.52 9.73
N ASN A 230 -6.04 14.54 10.31
CA ASN A 230 -6.55 14.47 11.68
C ASN A 230 -7.69 13.47 11.77
N ASP A 231 -8.63 13.49 10.82
CA ASP A 231 -9.79 12.59 10.78
C ASP A 231 -9.35 11.11 10.81
N ILE A 232 -8.56 10.68 9.82
CA ILE A 232 -8.01 9.32 9.82
C ILE A 232 -7.08 9.05 11.01
N GLY A 233 -6.40 10.08 11.51
CA GLY A 233 -5.52 9.98 12.66
C GLY A 233 -6.26 9.67 13.95
N VAL A 234 -7.43 10.28 14.18
CA VAL A 234 -8.29 10.02 15.34
C VAL A 234 -8.84 8.60 15.29
N ILE A 235 -9.32 8.15 14.12
CA ILE A 235 -9.79 6.77 13.93
C ILE A 235 -8.65 5.78 14.24
N PHE A 236 -7.46 6.02 13.66
CA PHE A 236 -6.30 5.15 13.86
C PHE A 236 -5.79 5.18 15.31
N GLU A 237 -5.79 6.34 15.98
CA GLU A 237 -5.43 6.44 17.39
C GLU A 237 -6.41 5.68 18.29
N GLY A 238 -7.72 5.92 18.13
CA GLY A 238 -8.76 5.27 18.92
C GLY A 238 -8.69 3.75 18.82
N PHE A 239 -8.57 3.24 17.59
CA PHE A 239 -8.30 1.83 17.34
C PHE A 239 -7.05 1.33 18.08
N ARG A 240 -5.92 2.04 17.93
CA ARG A 240 -4.65 1.62 18.52
C ARG A 240 -4.67 1.65 20.05
N VAL A 241 -5.35 2.60 20.67
CA VAL A 241 -5.51 2.73 22.13
C VAL A 241 -6.19 1.48 22.69
N ASN A 242 -7.28 1.05 22.06
CA ASN A 242 -8.02 -0.14 22.47
C ASN A 242 -7.18 -1.42 22.34
N ALA A 243 -6.28 -1.47 21.35
CA ALA A 243 -5.36 -2.59 21.15
C ALA A 243 -4.06 -2.53 21.99
N ARG A 244 -3.80 -1.47 22.79
CA ARG A 244 -2.50 -1.25 23.46
C ARG A 244 -2.05 -2.37 24.40
N ARG A 245 -2.99 -3.09 25.02
CA ARG A 245 -2.67 -4.21 25.92
C ARG A 245 -2.20 -5.47 25.17
N GLN A 246 -2.38 -5.53 23.86
CA GLN A 246 -2.09 -6.69 23.01
C GLN A 246 -0.68 -6.55 22.38
N VAL A 247 0.35 -6.75 23.21
CA VAL A 247 1.78 -6.50 22.90
C VAL A 247 2.21 -7.04 21.53
N PHE A 248 1.97 -8.33 21.27
CA PHE A 248 2.33 -8.98 20.00
C PHE A 248 1.43 -8.55 18.84
N LYS A 249 0.12 -8.50 19.04
CA LYS A 249 -0.82 -8.19 17.95
C LYS A 249 -0.58 -6.80 17.36
N SER A 250 -0.28 -5.81 18.21
CA SER A 250 -0.02 -4.44 17.77
C SER A 250 1.18 -4.30 16.83
N ALA A 251 2.06 -5.30 16.76
CA ALA A 251 3.26 -5.30 15.92
C ALA A 251 2.97 -5.41 14.42
N ILE A 252 1.77 -5.85 14.02
CA ILE A 252 1.39 -5.96 12.60
C ILE A 252 1.41 -4.61 11.86
N PHE A 253 1.33 -3.50 12.60
CA PHE A 253 1.41 -2.14 12.06
C PHE A 253 2.85 -1.61 11.90
N GLY A 254 3.84 -2.50 11.98
CA GLY A 254 5.24 -2.23 11.71
C GLY A 254 6.15 -2.47 12.91
N LEU A 255 7.41 -2.78 12.61
CA LEU A 255 8.50 -3.03 13.55
C LEU A 255 9.60 -1.96 13.43
N PRO A 256 10.31 -1.67 14.55
CA PRO A 256 10.14 -2.25 15.88
C PRO A 256 9.01 -1.59 16.69
N VAL A 257 8.38 -2.33 17.60
CA VAL A 257 7.41 -1.76 18.57
C VAL A 257 8.01 -1.72 19.97
N LYS A 258 8.29 -0.51 20.46
CA LYS A 258 8.72 -0.29 21.84
C LYS A 258 7.51 -0.18 22.76
N HIS A 259 7.51 -0.93 23.85
CA HIS A 259 6.43 -0.92 24.85
C HIS A 259 6.85 -0.15 26.10
N ARG A 260 5.89 0.55 26.73
CA ARG A 260 6.13 1.34 27.95
C ARG A 260 6.61 0.48 29.11
N SER A 261 6.19 -0.78 29.17
CA SER A 261 6.64 -1.79 30.14
C SER A 261 8.10 -2.25 29.96
N GLY A 262 8.88 -1.58 29.11
CA GLY A 262 10.21 -1.99 28.68
C GLY A 262 10.19 -3.12 27.64
N GLY A 263 11.25 -3.20 26.84
CA GLY A 263 11.42 -4.18 25.77
C GLY A 263 10.92 -3.72 24.39
N THR A 264 11.32 -4.45 23.36
CA THR A 264 10.99 -4.15 21.96
C THR A 264 10.52 -5.42 21.26
N VAL A 265 9.38 -5.36 20.57
CA VAL A 265 8.94 -6.44 19.68
C VAL A 265 9.74 -6.35 18.39
N ILE A 266 10.36 -7.47 18.02
CA ILE A 266 11.12 -7.65 16.77
C ILE A 266 10.75 -9.01 16.15
N GLY A 267 11.09 -9.22 14.88
CA GLY A 267 11.04 -10.55 14.29
C GLY A 267 12.24 -11.39 14.77
N VAL A 268 12.04 -12.66 15.01
CA VAL A 268 13.07 -13.62 15.40
C VAL A 268 12.92 -14.92 14.61
N LYS A 269 14.03 -15.43 14.10
CA LYS A 269 14.13 -16.78 13.54
C LYS A 269 14.78 -17.67 14.59
N LYS A 270 14.09 -18.73 15.01
CA LYS A 270 14.58 -19.70 15.99
C LYS A 270 14.80 -21.07 15.35
N ALA A 271 15.82 -21.77 15.81
CA ALA A 271 15.93 -23.22 15.75
C ALA A 271 16.08 -23.70 17.19
N ASP A 272 15.20 -24.60 17.62
CA ASP A 272 15.03 -25.01 19.01
C ASP A 272 14.87 -23.79 19.95
N GLN A 273 15.73 -23.67 20.97
CA GLN A 273 15.73 -22.55 21.91
C GLN A 273 16.67 -21.39 21.51
N LYS A 274 17.48 -21.54 20.44
CA LYS A 274 18.46 -20.54 20.03
C LYS A 274 17.89 -19.57 18.98
N VAL A 275 18.13 -18.27 19.19
CA VAL A 275 17.81 -17.22 18.22
C VAL A 275 18.92 -17.17 17.18
N LEU A 276 18.62 -17.55 15.94
CA LEU A 276 19.57 -17.54 14.82
C LEU A 276 19.67 -16.15 14.19
N GLU A 277 18.54 -15.46 14.05
CA GLU A 277 18.48 -14.19 13.33
C GLU A 277 17.41 -13.26 13.92
N LYS A 278 17.66 -11.94 13.86
CA LYS A 278 16.76 -10.90 14.37
C LYS A 278 16.39 -9.92 13.25
N PHE A 279 15.09 -9.69 13.09
CA PHE A 279 14.52 -8.77 12.10
C PHE A 279 13.97 -7.54 12.82
N GLN A 280 14.75 -6.46 12.82
CA GLN A 280 14.43 -5.26 13.60
C GLN A 280 13.52 -4.26 12.88
N ARG A 281 13.37 -4.38 11.56
CA ARG A 281 12.62 -3.42 10.75
C ARG A 281 11.66 -4.16 9.82
N ARG A 282 10.39 -3.78 9.90
CA ARG A 282 9.35 -4.21 8.96
C ARG A 282 8.33 -3.11 8.87
N ALA A 283 8.09 -2.61 7.66
CA ALA A 283 7.12 -1.55 7.47
C ALA A 283 5.68 -2.11 7.49
N SER A 284 4.72 -1.30 7.93
CA SER A 284 3.28 -1.64 8.01
C SER A 284 2.73 -2.10 6.65
N PRO A 285 1.96 -3.20 6.55
CA PRO A 285 1.25 -3.55 5.32
C PRO A 285 0.08 -2.59 5.03
N VAL A 286 -0.31 -1.78 6.02
CA VAL A 286 -1.31 -0.72 5.90
C VAL A 286 -0.63 0.64 5.73
N ILE A 287 -1.03 1.39 4.70
CA ILE A 287 -0.53 2.74 4.38
C ILE A 287 -1.68 3.73 4.53
N ILE A 288 -1.48 4.77 5.33
CA ILE A 288 -2.35 5.95 5.37
C ILE A 288 -1.74 7.01 4.44
N LYS A 289 -2.58 7.57 3.57
CA LYS A 289 -2.20 8.54 2.56
C LYS A 289 -3.30 9.57 2.38
N LEU A 290 -2.93 10.78 1.94
CA LEU A 290 -3.86 11.75 1.37
C LEU A 290 -3.73 11.83 -0.15
N ILE A 291 -4.86 12.06 -0.80
CA ILE A 291 -4.98 12.49 -2.19
C ILE A 291 -5.74 13.81 -2.22
N ARG A 292 -5.29 14.73 -3.09
CA ARG A 292 -5.95 16.03 -3.30
C ARG A 292 -6.45 16.10 -4.74
N ALA A 293 -7.74 16.31 -4.93
CA ALA A 293 -8.37 16.50 -6.24
C ALA A 293 -9.32 17.69 -6.15
N ASN A 294 -9.29 18.59 -7.13
CA ASN A 294 -10.15 19.79 -7.17
C ASN A 294 -10.15 20.61 -5.85
N GLY A 295 -8.98 20.74 -5.22
CA GLY A 295 -8.83 21.47 -3.95
C GLY A 295 -9.32 20.73 -2.70
N VAL A 296 -9.97 19.58 -2.86
CA VAL A 296 -10.50 18.75 -1.76
C VAL A 296 -9.54 17.62 -1.43
N TYR A 297 -9.35 17.35 -0.15
CA TYR A 297 -8.50 16.29 0.38
C TYR A 297 -9.34 15.09 0.81
N TYR A 298 -8.91 13.89 0.41
CA TYR A 298 -9.46 12.63 0.88
C TYR A 298 -8.33 11.81 1.51
N TRP A 299 -8.62 11.15 2.62
CA TRP A 299 -7.71 10.13 3.14
C TRP A 299 -7.98 8.79 2.47
N LEU A 300 -6.90 8.05 2.25
CA LEU A 300 -6.86 6.70 1.71
C LEU A 300 -6.16 5.81 2.73
N VAL A 301 -6.72 4.63 2.95
CA VAL A 301 -6.03 3.54 3.66
C VAL A 301 -5.86 2.38 2.69
N ILE A 302 -4.61 2.09 2.32
CA ILE A 302 -4.25 1.06 1.34
C ILE A 302 -3.70 -0.16 2.09
N ARG A 303 -4.13 -1.36 1.68
CA ARG A 303 -3.68 -2.62 2.24
C ARG A 303 -2.87 -3.43 1.22
N LEU A 304 -1.61 -3.66 1.55
CA LEU A 304 -0.70 -4.49 0.77
C LEU A 304 -0.84 -5.97 1.14
N ALA A 305 -0.70 -6.85 0.14
CA ALA A 305 -0.60 -8.30 0.34
C ALA A 305 0.82 -8.73 0.72
N GLY A 306 0.92 -9.98 1.16
CA GLY A 306 2.16 -10.67 1.49
C GLY A 306 2.36 -10.87 2.98
N GLN A 307 3.14 -11.89 3.32
CA GLN A 307 3.44 -12.23 4.70
C GLN A 307 4.16 -11.07 5.40
N PHE A 308 3.80 -10.84 6.67
CA PHE A 308 4.35 -9.76 7.47
C PHE A 308 5.79 -10.06 7.85
N LEU A 309 6.11 -11.32 8.10
CA LEU A 309 7.47 -11.78 8.35
C LEU A 309 7.86 -12.85 7.32
N PRO A 310 9.16 -13.01 7.02
CA PRO A 310 9.63 -14.12 6.21
C PRO A 310 9.25 -15.48 6.80
N GLU A 311 9.32 -16.53 5.97
CA GLU A 311 8.99 -17.87 6.41
C GLU A 311 9.83 -18.30 7.63
N ARG A 312 9.20 -18.98 8.59
CA ARG A 312 9.80 -19.44 9.86
C ARG A 312 10.25 -18.32 10.81
N VAL A 313 9.92 -17.06 10.52
CA VAL A 313 10.17 -15.93 11.42
C VAL A 313 8.89 -15.61 12.20
N VAL A 314 9.02 -15.42 13.50
CA VAL A 314 7.91 -15.07 14.41
C VAL A 314 8.22 -13.78 15.16
N LEU A 315 7.22 -13.17 15.79
CA LEU A 315 7.44 -12.02 16.68
C LEU A 315 8.06 -12.50 17.99
N GLY A 316 9.06 -11.79 18.50
CA GLY A 316 9.71 -12.06 19.78
C GLY A 316 9.63 -10.86 20.72
N PHE A 317 9.33 -11.11 22.00
CA PHE A 317 9.31 -10.11 23.06
C PHE A 317 9.55 -10.75 24.42
N LYS A 318 10.57 -10.27 25.16
CA LYS A 318 10.95 -10.77 26.50
C LYS A 318 10.96 -12.31 26.60
N GLY A 319 11.67 -12.98 25.69
CA GLY A 319 11.79 -14.45 25.64
C GLY A 319 10.61 -15.20 25.01
N LYS A 320 9.41 -14.60 25.01
CA LYS A 320 8.20 -15.18 24.40
C LYS A 320 8.14 -14.94 22.90
N THR A 321 7.45 -15.81 22.17
CA THR A 321 7.26 -15.71 20.72
C THR A 321 5.80 -15.93 20.31
N GLN A 322 5.35 -15.24 19.26
CA GLN A 322 4.02 -15.39 18.68
C GLN A 322 4.05 -15.17 17.16
N LYS A 323 3.20 -15.86 16.41
CA LYS A 323 2.98 -15.53 14.98
C LYS A 323 2.34 -14.13 14.87
N PRO A 324 2.63 -13.37 13.80
CA PRO A 324 1.89 -12.15 13.51
C PRO A 324 0.38 -12.43 13.43
N ASP A 325 -0.41 -11.55 14.04
CA ASP A 325 -1.87 -11.64 14.04
C ASP A 325 -2.43 -10.49 13.19
N TYR A 326 -3.16 -10.86 12.13
CA TYR A 326 -3.78 -9.93 11.19
C TYR A 326 -5.19 -9.51 11.61
N GLY A 327 -5.78 -10.12 12.65
CA GLY A 327 -7.12 -9.80 13.12
C GLY A 327 -7.28 -8.32 13.51
N LEU A 328 -6.23 -7.71 14.06
CA LEU A 328 -6.21 -6.27 14.33
C LEU A 328 -6.29 -5.40 13.07
N ILE A 329 -5.79 -5.88 11.92
CA ILE A 329 -5.98 -5.17 10.66
C ILE A 329 -7.44 -5.29 10.23
N GLU A 330 -8.09 -6.46 10.37
CA GLU A 330 -9.52 -6.60 10.06
C GLU A 330 -10.39 -5.71 10.93
N GLU A 331 -10.13 -5.66 12.25
CA GLU A 331 -10.85 -4.78 13.17
C GLU A 331 -10.73 -3.31 12.75
N PHE A 332 -9.52 -2.86 12.41
CA PHE A 332 -9.30 -1.51 11.90
C PHE A 332 -10.01 -1.30 10.56
N TRP A 333 -9.97 -2.28 9.66
CA TRP A 333 -10.60 -2.21 8.34
C TRP A 333 -12.13 -2.09 8.44
N LEU A 334 -12.75 -2.84 9.34
CA LEU A 334 -14.18 -2.75 9.63
C LEU A 334 -14.59 -1.37 10.12
N GLN A 335 -13.80 -0.77 11.02
CA GLN A 335 -14.06 0.60 11.49
C GLN A 335 -13.95 1.63 10.35
N LEU A 336 -13.00 1.43 9.43
CA LEU A 336 -12.84 2.31 8.26
C LEU A 336 -14.01 2.19 7.28
N ARG A 337 -14.59 1.00 7.07
CA ARG A 337 -15.76 0.81 6.21
C ARG A 337 -16.97 1.65 6.64
N GLY A 338 -17.06 2.02 7.92
CA GLY A 338 -18.10 2.92 8.42
C GLY A 338 -17.90 4.40 8.02
N ASN A 339 -16.67 4.80 7.68
CA ASN A 339 -16.30 6.20 7.39
C ASN A 339 -15.90 6.42 5.92
N GLY A 340 -15.68 5.33 5.18
CA GLY A 340 -15.20 5.35 3.82
C GLY A 340 -15.92 4.37 2.92
N GLU A 341 -15.45 4.28 1.68
CA GLU A 341 -15.87 3.27 0.74
C GLU A 341 -14.69 2.40 0.33
N GLU A 342 -14.88 1.10 0.42
CA GLU A 342 -13.87 0.13 0.03
C GLU A 342 -13.90 -0.09 -1.49
N ARG A 343 -12.71 -0.16 -2.08
CA ARG A 343 -12.48 -0.41 -3.48
C ARG A 343 -11.38 -1.46 -3.64
N LEU A 344 -11.59 -2.35 -4.59
CA LEU A 344 -10.54 -3.26 -5.04
C LEU A 344 -9.55 -2.46 -5.88
N LEU A 345 -8.27 -2.52 -5.51
CA LEU A 345 -7.21 -1.90 -6.31
C LEU A 345 -6.69 -2.91 -7.33
N SER A 346 -6.43 -4.14 -6.89
CA SER A 346 -5.77 -5.15 -7.70
C SER A 346 -6.24 -6.55 -7.32
N VAL A 347 -6.42 -7.38 -8.34
CA VAL A 347 -6.57 -8.82 -8.28
C VAL A 347 -5.67 -9.44 -9.34
N PRO A 348 -5.16 -10.67 -9.11
CA PRO A 348 -4.32 -11.33 -10.09
C PRO A 348 -5.19 -11.89 -11.23
N ASP A 349 -4.64 -11.95 -12.44
CA ASP A 349 -5.38 -12.41 -13.62
C ASP A 349 -5.86 -13.86 -13.46
N TYR A 350 -5.07 -14.67 -12.77
CA TYR A 350 -5.48 -16.03 -12.35
C TYR A 350 -6.83 -16.03 -11.61
N LEU A 351 -7.07 -15.08 -10.70
CA LEU A 351 -8.34 -14.98 -9.96
C LEU A 351 -9.48 -14.53 -10.87
N ASN A 352 -9.23 -13.62 -11.80
CA ASN A 352 -10.24 -13.18 -12.77
C ASN A 352 -10.72 -14.34 -13.65
N GLU A 353 -9.80 -15.19 -14.13
CA GLU A 353 -10.14 -16.38 -14.92
C GLU A 353 -11.07 -17.34 -14.15
N ILE A 354 -10.88 -17.49 -12.84
CA ILE A 354 -11.75 -18.32 -11.99
C ILE A 354 -13.11 -17.65 -11.80
N VAL A 355 -13.13 -16.35 -11.53
CA VAL A 355 -14.38 -15.58 -11.39
C VAL A 355 -15.22 -15.68 -12.66
N ASP A 356 -14.61 -15.62 -13.84
CA ASP A 356 -15.32 -15.76 -15.11
C ASP A 356 -15.90 -17.17 -15.31
N LYS A 357 -15.20 -18.23 -14.92
CA LYS A 357 -15.75 -19.60 -14.91
C LYS A 357 -16.95 -19.71 -13.96
N ILE A 358 -16.84 -19.14 -12.76
CA ILE A 358 -17.94 -19.14 -11.78
C ILE A 358 -19.15 -18.40 -12.35
N LYS A 359 -18.96 -17.25 -12.99
CA LYS A 359 -20.03 -16.48 -13.63
C LYS A 359 -20.78 -17.31 -14.69
N GLN A 360 -20.04 -18.03 -15.53
CA GLN A 360 -20.61 -18.85 -16.60
C GLN A 360 -21.38 -20.06 -16.08
N SER A 361 -20.88 -20.72 -15.03
CA SER A 361 -21.50 -21.95 -14.50
C SER A 361 -22.62 -21.68 -13.52
N LEU A 362 -22.44 -20.71 -12.61
CA LEU A 362 -23.31 -20.52 -11.44
C LEU A 362 -24.26 -19.34 -11.55
N GLU A 363 -24.14 -18.46 -12.54
CA GLU A 363 -24.98 -17.25 -12.69
C GLU A 363 -25.18 -16.47 -11.37
N PRO A 364 -24.10 -16.18 -10.63
CA PRO A 364 -24.23 -15.67 -9.28
C PRO A 364 -24.74 -14.22 -9.24
N GLU A 365 -25.38 -13.87 -8.13
CA GLU A 365 -25.65 -12.49 -7.76
C GLU A 365 -24.34 -11.81 -7.31
N ARG A 366 -23.56 -12.50 -6.48
CA ARG A 366 -22.30 -11.98 -5.90
C ARG A 366 -21.23 -13.07 -5.77
N ILE A 367 -19.97 -12.67 -5.91
CA ILE A 367 -18.81 -13.52 -5.63
C ILE A 367 -17.88 -12.79 -4.68
N TYR A 368 -17.47 -13.46 -3.61
CA TYR A 368 -16.54 -12.96 -2.62
C TYR A 368 -15.30 -13.84 -2.55
N LEU A 369 -14.12 -13.23 -2.51
CA LEU A 369 -12.93 -13.89 -1.96
C LEU A 369 -12.98 -13.74 -0.45
N TYR A 370 -12.72 -14.82 0.30
CA TYR A 370 -12.55 -14.75 1.74
C TYR A 370 -11.25 -15.45 2.17
N GLY A 371 -11.05 -15.65 3.47
CA GLY A 371 -9.87 -16.33 4.00
C GLY A 371 -8.56 -15.57 3.81
N SER A 372 -7.46 -16.33 3.77
CA SER A 372 -6.11 -15.74 3.84
C SER A 372 -5.73 -14.91 2.61
N ARG A 373 -6.32 -15.22 1.46
CA ARG A 373 -6.08 -14.45 0.22
C ARG A 373 -6.81 -13.12 0.24
N ALA A 374 -8.04 -13.06 0.75
CA ALA A 374 -8.78 -11.80 0.96
C ALA A 374 -8.11 -10.89 2.00
N ARG A 375 -7.57 -11.47 3.07
CA ARG A 375 -6.79 -10.74 4.08
C ARG A 375 -5.40 -10.35 3.58
N GLY A 376 -4.90 -10.96 2.51
CA GLY A 376 -3.56 -10.72 1.98
C GLY A 376 -2.42 -11.29 2.85
N ASP A 377 -2.73 -12.19 3.80
CA ASP A 377 -1.78 -12.84 4.70
C ASP A 377 -1.50 -14.31 4.33
N PHE A 378 -1.90 -14.71 3.13
CA PHE A 378 -1.72 -16.03 2.56
C PHE A 378 -0.26 -16.46 2.42
N LYS A 379 -0.06 -17.77 2.40
CA LYS A 379 1.20 -18.44 2.08
C LYS A 379 1.15 -18.96 0.64
N LYS A 380 2.31 -19.37 0.13
CA LYS A 380 2.44 -19.92 -1.24
C LYS A 380 1.48 -21.08 -1.54
N LYS A 381 1.23 -21.94 -0.55
CA LYS A 381 0.34 -23.12 -0.64
C LYS A 381 -1.06 -22.87 -0.07
N SER A 382 -1.43 -21.62 0.22
CA SER A 382 -2.79 -21.33 0.72
C SER A 382 -3.81 -21.58 -0.37
N ASP A 383 -4.94 -22.17 0.01
CA ASP A 383 -6.10 -22.34 -0.85
C ASP A 383 -6.72 -20.98 -1.20
N VAL A 384 -7.57 -20.99 -2.23
CA VAL A 384 -8.38 -19.85 -2.66
C VAL A 384 -9.82 -20.10 -2.20
N ASP A 385 -10.21 -19.44 -1.12
CA ASP A 385 -11.53 -19.56 -0.53
C ASP A 385 -12.51 -18.58 -1.20
N ILE A 386 -13.54 -19.10 -1.89
CA ILE A 386 -14.53 -18.31 -2.62
C ILE A 386 -15.94 -18.59 -2.09
N ALA A 387 -16.69 -17.53 -1.81
CA ALA A 387 -18.08 -17.62 -1.43
C ALA A 387 -18.95 -17.03 -2.56
N VAL A 388 -19.94 -17.80 -3.00
CA VAL A 388 -20.79 -17.46 -4.15
C VAL A 388 -22.24 -17.35 -3.69
N ASP A 389 -22.89 -16.25 -4.02
CA ASP A 389 -24.32 -16.08 -3.85
C ASP A 389 -25.02 -16.50 -5.14
N SER A 390 -25.59 -17.71 -5.15
CA SER A 390 -26.23 -18.30 -6.33
C SER A 390 -27.29 -19.33 -5.91
N ASP A 391 -28.31 -19.49 -6.75
CA ASP A 391 -29.29 -20.57 -6.61
C ASP A 391 -28.79 -21.93 -7.14
N LYS A 392 -27.72 -21.91 -7.95
CA LYS A 392 -27.09 -23.13 -8.47
C LYS A 392 -26.18 -23.79 -7.43
N SER A 393 -26.10 -25.12 -7.52
CA SER A 393 -25.25 -25.97 -6.70
C SER A 393 -23.78 -25.77 -7.08
N VAL A 394 -22.92 -25.46 -6.10
CA VAL A 394 -21.46 -25.29 -6.31
C VAL A 394 -20.77 -26.63 -6.61
N GLU A 395 -21.40 -27.72 -6.20
CA GLU A 395 -20.98 -29.10 -6.43
C GLU A 395 -20.96 -29.47 -7.93
N ALA A 396 -21.63 -28.69 -8.77
CA ALA A 396 -21.61 -28.84 -10.23
C ALA A 396 -20.38 -28.21 -10.91
N MET A 397 -19.50 -27.54 -10.16
CA MET A 397 -18.30 -26.91 -10.72
C MET A 397 -17.14 -27.91 -10.82
N ASP A 398 -16.63 -28.09 -12.04
CA ASP A 398 -15.36 -28.75 -12.29
C ASP A 398 -14.22 -27.71 -12.37
N ILE A 399 -13.70 -27.31 -11.21
CA ILE A 399 -12.51 -26.45 -11.12
C ILE A 399 -11.36 -27.25 -10.52
N ILE A 400 -10.34 -27.49 -11.35
CA ILE A 400 -9.08 -28.10 -10.91
C ILE A 400 -8.20 -27.05 -10.22
N GLY A 401 -7.89 -27.27 -8.94
CA GLY A 401 -6.90 -26.51 -8.18
C GLY A 401 -7.21 -26.42 -6.69
N PRO A 402 -6.38 -25.69 -5.91
CA PRO A 402 -6.57 -25.53 -4.46
C PRO A 402 -7.67 -24.50 -4.16
N PHE A 403 -8.91 -24.85 -4.49
CA PHE A 403 -10.09 -24.00 -4.32
C PHE A 403 -11.05 -24.59 -3.31
N ASP A 404 -11.62 -23.73 -2.46
CA ASP A 404 -12.77 -24.07 -1.63
C ASP A 404 -13.90 -23.11 -2.00
N ILE A 405 -14.94 -23.61 -2.65
CA ILE A 405 -16.09 -22.83 -3.12
C ILE A 405 -17.31 -23.19 -2.29
N VAL A 406 -17.87 -22.19 -1.62
CA VAL A 406 -19.08 -22.35 -0.79
C VAL A 406 -20.23 -21.55 -1.36
N ASN A 407 -21.45 -22.08 -1.23
CA ASN A 407 -22.67 -21.32 -1.53
C ASN A 407 -23.10 -20.52 -0.29
N LEU A 408 -23.13 -19.19 -0.42
CA LEU A 408 -23.51 -18.26 0.65
C LEU A 408 -24.90 -18.54 1.21
N LYS A 409 -25.85 -19.01 0.40
CA LYS A 409 -27.21 -19.31 0.86
C LYS A 409 -27.24 -20.53 1.80
N LYS A 410 -26.27 -21.45 1.70
CA LYS A 410 -26.21 -22.72 2.46
C LYS A 410 -25.36 -22.69 3.73
N VAL A 411 -24.49 -21.69 3.91
CA VAL A 411 -23.59 -21.63 5.08
C VAL A 411 -24.30 -21.06 6.32
N ASN A 412 -23.82 -21.46 7.51
CA ASN A 412 -24.35 -20.99 8.79
C ASN A 412 -24.03 -19.50 9.05
N LYS A 413 -24.71 -18.90 10.03
CA LYS A 413 -24.56 -17.47 10.35
C LYS A 413 -23.14 -17.08 10.74
N GLU A 414 -22.48 -17.87 11.59
CA GLU A 414 -21.10 -17.59 12.03
C GLU A 414 -20.12 -17.54 10.85
N PHE A 415 -20.31 -18.42 9.87
CA PHE A 415 -19.50 -18.45 8.67
C PHE A 415 -19.80 -17.27 7.73
N LYS A 416 -21.07 -16.88 7.60
CA LYS A 416 -21.45 -15.63 6.89
C LYS A 416 -20.79 -14.42 7.53
N ASP A 417 -20.83 -14.30 8.85
CA ASP A 417 -20.23 -13.19 9.58
C ASP A 417 -18.69 -13.15 9.39
N LYS A 418 -18.05 -14.33 9.33
CA LYS A 418 -16.63 -14.44 8.98
C LYS A 418 -16.36 -13.93 7.56
N ILE A 419 -17.15 -14.35 6.56
CA ILE A 419 -17.02 -13.89 5.17
C ILE A 419 -17.25 -12.38 5.08
N CYS A 420 -18.27 -11.83 5.73
CA CYS A 420 -18.51 -10.39 5.75
C CYS A 420 -17.34 -9.61 6.36
N ARG A 421 -16.71 -10.15 7.41
CA ARG A 421 -15.58 -9.51 8.08
C ARG A 421 -14.33 -9.45 7.21
N GLU A 422 -13.90 -10.58 6.66
CA GLU A 422 -12.62 -10.69 5.96
C GLU A 422 -12.73 -10.54 4.44
N GLY A 423 -13.92 -10.75 3.92
CA GLY A 423 -14.19 -10.92 2.50
C GLY A 423 -14.05 -9.65 1.69
N VAL A 424 -13.79 -9.89 0.42
CA VAL A 424 -13.60 -8.90 -0.64
C VAL A 424 -14.57 -9.25 -1.76
N LEU A 425 -15.45 -8.31 -2.11
CA LEU A 425 -16.36 -8.45 -3.24
C LEU A 425 -15.55 -8.46 -4.55
N LEU A 426 -15.63 -9.56 -5.30
CA LEU A 426 -14.98 -9.72 -6.61
C LEU A 426 -15.92 -9.39 -7.76
N TYR A 427 -17.21 -9.67 -7.57
CA TYR A 427 -18.24 -9.49 -8.58
C TYR A 427 -19.59 -9.27 -7.92
N GLU A 428 -20.37 -8.38 -8.50
CA GLU A 428 -21.79 -8.16 -8.21
C GLU A 428 -22.49 -7.97 -9.55
N ARG A 429 -23.58 -8.71 -9.78
CA ARG A 429 -24.42 -8.56 -10.97
C ARG A 429 -25.06 -7.17 -10.92
N LYS A 430 -24.88 -6.38 -11.97
CA LYS A 430 -25.64 -5.15 -12.17
C LYS A 430 -26.95 -5.54 -12.85
N ASP A 431 -28.06 -5.08 -12.28
CA ASP A 431 -29.40 -5.28 -12.84
C ASP A 431 -29.58 -4.56 -14.19
#